data_AF-A0A1D6K628-F1
#
_entry.id   AF-A0A1D6K628-F1
#
_cell.length_a   1.000
_cell.length_b   1.000
_cell.length_c   1.000
_cell.angle_alpha   90.00
_cell.angle_beta   90.00
_cell.angle_gamma   90.00
#
_symmetry.space_group_name_H-M   'P 1'
#
loop_
_entity.id
_entity.type
_entity.pdbx_description
1 polymer ?
#
loop_
_entity_poly.entity_id
_entity_poly.type
_entity_poly.pdbx_seq_one_letter_code
_entity_poly.pdbx_strand_id
1 'polypeptide(L)' 'MAKARRTRHLDLEGMPGPQDPEKFSFWLANLISLRPSDRLDTLRLRDTRERISSSISLLRDSEQGCRVQ' A
#
# COMPACT_ATOMS: atom_id res chain seq x y z
N MET A 1 2.76 -6.06 -30.30
CA MET A 1 2.30 -4.78 -29.72
C MET A 1 2.48 -4.87 -28.20
N ALA A 2 3.57 -4.29 -27.67
CA ALA A 2 3.86 -4.35 -26.24
C ALA A 2 2.92 -3.39 -25.50
N LYS A 3 1.98 -3.93 -24.72
CA LYS A 3 1.10 -3.15 -23.85
C LYS A 3 1.99 -2.46 -22.81
N ALA A 4 2.16 -1.15 -22.94
CA ALA A 4 2.79 -0.31 -21.95
C ALA A 4 2.12 -0.61 -20.59
N ARG A 5 2.91 -1.14 -19.65
CA ARG A 5 2.52 -1.24 -18.25
C ARG A 5 2.22 0.18 -17.81
N ARG A 6 0.94 0.55 -17.78
CA ARG A 6 0.51 1.80 -17.16
C ARG A 6 0.63 1.56 -15.66
N THR A 7 1.87 1.63 -15.17
CA THR A 7 2.18 1.86 -13.77
C THR A 7 1.28 3.02 -13.40
N ARG A 8 0.30 2.78 -12.51
CA ARG A 8 -0.38 3.90 -11.86
C ARG A 8 0.76 4.77 -11.37
N HIS A 9 0.79 6.02 -11.78
CA HIS A 9 1.78 6.97 -11.32
C HIS A 9 1.50 7.12 -9.82
N LEU A 10 2.07 6.23 -9.01
CA LEU A 10 2.14 6.40 -7.58
C LEU A 10 3.02 7.62 -7.46
N ASP A 11 2.36 8.75 -7.23
CA ASP A 11 3.02 10.01 -6.91
C ASP A 11 3.84 9.73 -5.64
N LEU A 12 5.11 9.36 -5.86
CA LEU A 12 6.07 9.03 -4.81
C LEU A 12 6.62 10.30 -4.15
N GLU A 13 6.08 11.47 -4.51
CA GLU A 13 6.36 12.75 -3.88
C GLU A 13 6.01 12.65 -2.39
N GLY A 14 7.04 12.72 -1.54
CA GLY A 14 6.89 12.64 -0.09
C GLY A 14 6.93 11.23 0.52
N MET A 15 7.37 10.20 -0.23
CA MET A 15 7.60 8.87 0.35
C MET A 15 8.58 8.97 1.53
N PRO A 16 8.19 8.53 2.74
CA PRO A 16 9.08 8.54 3.89
C PRO A 16 10.27 7.63 3.62
N GLY A 17 11.48 8.14 3.87
CA GLY A 17 12.68 7.33 3.76
C GLY A 17 12.71 6.18 4.79
N PRO A 18 13.56 5.16 4.59
CA PRO A 18 13.70 4.01 5.48
C PRO A 18 14.16 4.35 6.90
N GLN A 19 14.51 5.62 7.15
CA GLN A 19 14.92 6.18 8.43
C GLN A 19 13.76 6.26 9.44
N ASP A 20 12.51 6.30 8.96
CA ASP A 20 11.32 6.35 9.80
C ASP A 20 10.29 5.30 9.37
N PRO A 21 10.42 4.05 9.86
CA PRO A 21 9.54 2.96 9.45
C PRO A 21 8.09 3.19 9.89
N GLU A 22 7.88 3.96 10.95
CA GLU A 22 6.55 4.31 11.44
C GLU A 22 5.83 5.22 10.44
N LYS A 23 6.43 6.33 10.06
CA LYS A 23 5.90 7.24 9.05
C LYS A 23 5.72 6.53 7.71
N PHE A 24 6.65 5.66 7.33
CA PHE A 24 6.52 4.83 6.13
C PHE A 24 5.27 3.94 6.18
N SER A 25 5.00 3.29 7.31
CA SER A 25 3.83 2.42 7.47
C SER A 25 2.50 3.19 7.34
N PHE A 26 2.42 4.43 7.84
CA PHE A 26 1.24 5.28 7.68
C PHE A 26 1.07 5.78 6.25
N TRP A 27 2.15 6.19 5.61
CA TRP A 27 2.15 6.57 4.20
C TRP A 27 1.66 5.41 3.33
N LEU A 28 2.20 4.21 3.57
CA LEU A 28 1.80 3.00 2.87
C LEU A 28 0.31 2.72 3.05
N ALA A 29 -0.23 2.73 4.28
CA ALA A 29 -1.65 2.51 4.53
C ALA A 29 -2.59 3.57 3.90
N ASN A 30 -2.08 4.79 3.62
CA ASN A 30 -2.81 5.84 2.90
C ASN A 30 -2.77 5.68 1.38
N LEU A 31 -1.70 5.10 0.86
CA LEU A 31 -1.43 4.96 -0.57
C LEU A 31 -2.34 3.93 -1.24
N ILE A 32 -2.67 2.89 -0.51
CA ILE A 32 -3.50 1.79 -1.01
C ILE A 32 -4.94 2.28 -1.01
N SER A 33 -5.62 2.21 -2.16
CA SER A 33 -7.06 2.49 -2.28
C SER A 33 -7.91 1.39 -1.64
N LEU A 34 -7.61 1.04 -0.39
CA LEU A 34 -8.31 0.03 0.40
C LEU A 34 -9.71 0.51 0.75
N ARG A 35 -10.58 -0.45 1.06
CA ARG A 35 -11.83 -0.14 1.74
C ARG A 35 -11.49 0.54 3.06
N PRO A 36 -12.25 1.56 3.48
CA PRO A 36 -11.98 2.29 4.73
C PRO A 36 -11.83 1.37 5.96
N SER A 37 -12.56 0.24 5.98
CA SER A 37 -12.47 -0.78 7.03
C SER A 37 -11.11 -1.45 7.12
N ASP A 38 -10.57 -1.93 6.00
CA ASP A 38 -9.30 -2.67 5.96
C ASP A 38 -8.13 -1.74 6.29
N ARG A 39 -8.24 -0.49 5.86
CA ARG A 39 -7.31 0.57 6.23
C ARG A 39 -7.32 0.84 7.73
N LEU A 40 -8.50 0.94 8.36
CA LEU A 40 -8.60 1.14 9.81
C LEU A 40 -8.07 -0.06 10.60
N ASP A 41 -8.31 -1.28 10.13
CA ASP A 41 -7.77 -2.49 10.76
C ASP A 41 -6.23 -2.48 10.74
N THR A 42 -5.65 -2.15 9.58
CA THR A 42 -4.20 -1.99 9.40
C THR A 42 -3.62 -0.89 10.31
N LEU A 43 -4.31 0.26 10.43
CA LEU A 43 -3.86 1.37 11.28
C LEU A 43 -3.97 1.09 12.79
N ARG A 44 -4.77 0.11 13.20
CA ARG A 44 -4.89 -0.32 14.61
C ARG A 44 -3.72 -1.19 15.06
N LEU A 45 -2.93 -1.72 14.14
CA LEU A 45 -1.74 -2.50 14.46
C LEU A 45 -0.72 -1.61 15.18
N ARG A 46 -0.30 -2.05 16.38
CA ARG A 46 0.72 -1.37 17.19
C ARG A 46 2.13 -1.62 16.69
N ASP A 47 2.38 -2.81 16.14
CA ASP A 47 3.69 -3.15 15.61
C ASP A 47 3.83 -2.60 14.18
N THR A 48 4.85 -1.77 13.99
CA THR A 48 5.13 -1.11 12.70
C THR A 48 5.46 -2.11 11.60
N ARG A 49 6.16 -3.20 11.92
CA ARG A 49 6.57 -4.21 10.95
C ARG A 49 5.40 -5.09 10.52
N GLU A 50 4.51 -5.42 11.44
CA GLU A 50 3.23 -6.09 11.17
C GLU A 50 2.32 -5.18 10.32
N ARG A 51 2.27 -3.88 10.63
CA ARG A 51 1.50 -2.89 9.84
C ARG A 51 2.00 -2.79 8.41
N ILE A 52 3.32 -2.74 8.21
CA ILE A 52 3.94 -2.74 6.88
C ILE A 52 3.62 -4.05 6.15
N SER A 53 3.84 -5.20 6.79
CA SER A 53 3.63 -6.51 6.16
C SER A 53 2.17 -6.74 5.76
N SER A 54 1.23 -6.32 6.61
CA SER A 54 -0.21 -6.37 6.34
C SER A 54 -0.59 -5.46 5.16
N SER A 55 -0.08 -4.22 5.15
CA SER A 55 -0.30 -3.27 4.06
C SER A 55 0.20 -3.80 2.71
N ILE A 56 1.41 -4.39 2.68
CA ILE A 56 1.98 -5.00 1.46
C ILE A 56 1.13 -6.20 0.99
N SER A 57 0.61 -6.99 1.92
CA SER A 57 -0.22 -8.15 1.60
C SER A 57 -1.55 -7.72 0.98
N LEU A 58 -2.18 -6.67 1.54
CA LEU A 58 -3.39 -6.06 0.99
C LEU A 58 -3.18 -5.42 -0.39
N LEU A 59 -2.02 -4.79 -0.60
CA LEU A 59 -1.59 -4.32 -1.92
C LEU A 59 -1.59 -5.45 -2.95
N ARG A 60 -0.92 -6.57 -2.63
CA ARG A 60 -0.88 -7.75 -3.50
C ARG A 60 -2.26 -8.30 -3.81
N ASP A 61 -3.14 -8.36 -2.82
CA ASP A 61 -4.51 -8.85 -3.02
C ASP A 61 -5.31 -7.92 -3.94
N SER A 62 -5.18 -6.60 -3.73
CA SER A 62 -5.80 -5.58 -4.58
C SER A 62 -5.31 -5.63 -6.03
N GLU A 63 -4.04 -5.99 -6.27
CA GLU A 63 -3.50 -6.18 -7.62
C GLU A 63 -4.03 -7.47 -8.28
N GLN A 64 -4.20 -8.55 -7.51
CA GLN A 64 -4.74 -9.83 -8.02
C GLN A 64 -6.23 -9.75 -8.34
N GLY A 65 -6.99 -8.85 -7.72
CA GLY A 65 -8.39 -8.56 -8.07
C GLY A 65 -8.58 -7.88 -9.42
N CYS A 66 -7.51 -7.34 -10.02
CA CYS A 66 -7.53 -6.70 -11.33
C CYS A 66 -7.32 -7.74 -12.46
N ARG A 67 -8.17 -8.77 -12.51
CA ARG A 67 -8.28 -9.60 -13.72
C ARG A 67 -8.99 -8.77 -14.79
N VAL A 68 -8.22 -8.18 -15.71
CA VAL A 68 -8.73 -7.68 -16.98
C VAL A 68 -9.43 -8.86 -17.68
N GLN A 69 -10.75 -8.79 -17.78
CA GLN A 69 -11.54 -9.53 -18.76
C GLN A 69 -11.26 -8.99 -20.16
#